data_AF-A0A7J6WVY8-F1
#
_entry.id   AF-A0A7J6WVY8-F1
#
_cell.length_a   1.000
_cell.length_b   1.000
_cell.length_c   1.000
_cell.angle_alpha   90.00
_cell.angle_beta   90.00
_cell.angle_gamma   90.00
#
_symmetry.space_group_name_H-M   'P 1'
#
loop_
_entity.id
_entity.type
_entity.pdbx_description
1 polymer ?
#
loop_
_entity_poly.entity_id
_entity_poly.type
_entity_poly.pdbx_seq_one_letter_code
_entity_poly.pdbx_strand_id
1 'polypeptide(L)'
;MEPDQWYDIGGVLTGSATILTDGSIVMLYTGATKDMSQVQNIAYPADLSDPLLINWVKSSANPILVPPPGIGRHDFRDPSTAWLTPNGDWRFTIG
;
A
#
# COMPACT_ATOMS: atom_id res chain seq x y z
N MET A 1 -5.33 6.17 8.96
CA MET A 1 -5.89 5.93 7.61
C MET A 1 -7.24 5.26 7.80
N GLU A 2 -8.26 5.74 7.10
CA GLU A 2 -9.64 5.27 7.24
C GLU A 2 -10.15 4.71 5.91
N PRO A 3 -11.13 3.80 5.88
CA PRO A 3 -11.74 3.30 4.64
C PRO A 3 -12.69 4.36 4.05
N ASP A 4 -12.21 5.12 3.07
CA ASP A 4 -12.91 6.28 2.51
C ASP A 4 -12.85 6.33 0.97
N GLN A 5 -12.23 5.34 0.33
CA GLN A 5 -12.14 5.23 -1.12
C GLN A 5 -12.69 3.89 -1.60
N TRP A 6 -13.18 3.83 -2.84
CA TRP A 6 -13.81 2.63 -3.38
C TRP A 6 -12.92 1.37 -3.33
N TYR A 7 -11.61 1.55 -3.41
CA TYR A 7 -10.59 0.49 -3.40
C TYR A 7 -10.25 -0.04 -2.00
N ASP A 8 -10.72 0.62 -0.93
CA ASP A 8 -10.54 0.19 0.46
C ASP A 8 -11.79 0.38 1.33
N ILE A 9 -12.96 0.57 0.71
CA ILE A 9 -14.23 0.83 1.40
C ILE A 9 -14.68 -0.33 2.29
N GLY A 10 -14.28 -1.56 1.95
CA GLY A 10 -14.48 -2.76 2.76
C GLY A 10 -13.44 -2.90 3.89
N GLY A 11 -12.37 -2.09 3.86
CA GLY A 11 -11.35 -2.02 4.89
C GLY A 11 -9.99 -1.55 4.38
N VAL A 12 -9.26 -0.85 5.25
CA VAL A 12 -7.81 -0.64 5.16
C VAL A 12 -7.15 -1.73 6.00
N LEU A 13 -6.54 -2.71 5.34
CA LEU A 13 -5.96 -3.90 5.97
C LEU A 13 -4.45 -3.72 6.17
N THR A 14 -3.80 -4.81 6.58
CA THR A 14 -2.36 -4.96 6.81
C THR A 14 -1.50 -4.50 5.62
N GLY A 15 -0.32 -4.00 5.98
CA GLY A 15 0.63 -3.39 5.08
C GLY A 15 1.98 -3.16 5.77
N SER A 16 2.95 -2.66 5.00
CA SER A 16 4.30 -2.40 5.46
C SER A 16 4.79 -1.04 5.01
N ALA A 17 5.60 -0.39 5.85
CA ALA A 17 6.26 0.86 5.52
C ALA A 17 7.63 0.60 4.88
N THR A 18 8.02 1.49 3.96
CA THR A 18 9.35 1.58 3.37
C THR A 18 9.84 3.03 3.45
N ILE A 19 11.05 3.22 3.96
CA ILE A 19 11.75 4.51 3.88
C ILE A 19 12.57 4.49 2.59
N LEU A 20 12.30 5.43 1.69
CA LEU A 20 13.01 5.55 0.41
C LEU A 20 14.39 6.20 0.61
N THR A 21 15.21 6.15 -0.42
CA THR A 21 16.60 6.66 -0.38
C THR A 21 16.70 8.17 -0.17
N ASP A 22 15.64 8.92 -0.46
CA ASP A 22 15.53 10.35 -0.21
C ASP A 22 14.96 10.69 1.17
N GLY A 23 14.67 9.69 2.00
CA GLY A 23 14.08 9.84 3.33
C GLY A 23 12.56 9.95 3.34
N SER A 24 11.90 9.95 2.18
CA SER A 24 10.44 9.89 2.12
C SER A 24 9.91 8.52 2.59
N ILE A 25 8.67 8.48 3.07
CA ILE A 25 8.05 7.28 3.62
C ILE A 25 6.85 6.88 2.76
N VAL A 26 6.82 5.62 2.36
CA VAL A 26 5.70 5.01 1.64
C VAL A 26 5.14 3.84 2.45
N MET A 27 3.81 3.82 2.59
CA MET A 27 3.05 2.69 3.13
C MET A 27 2.39 1.93 1.98
N LEU A 28 2.81 0.69 1.78
CA LEU A 28 2.06 -0.26 0.96
C LEU A 28 1.05 -0.97 1.85
N TYR A 29 -0.20 -1.06 1.41
CA TYR A 29 -1.25 -1.73 2.20
C TYR A 29 -2.28 -2.42 1.32
N THR A 30 -2.95 -3.41 1.91
CA THR A 30 -4.08 -4.10 1.28
C THR A 30 -5.37 -3.30 1.51
N GLY A 31 -6.08 -2.95 0.45
CA GLY A 31 -7.47 -2.48 0.53
C GLY A 31 -8.45 -3.60 0.22
N ALA A 32 -9.55 -3.64 0.96
CA ALA A 32 -10.71 -4.45 0.60
C ALA A 32 -11.73 -3.57 -0.13
N THR A 33 -12.06 -3.91 -1.37
CA THR A 33 -13.15 -3.28 -2.12
C THR A 33 -14.52 -3.65 -1.53
N LYS A 34 -15.61 -3.09 -2.09
CA LYS A 34 -16.98 -3.44 -1.70
C LYS A 34 -17.32 -4.93 -1.84
N ASP A 35 -16.73 -5.61 -2.83
CA ASP A 35 -16.89 -7.07 -3.02
C ASP A 35 -15.81 -7.87 -2.28
N MET A 36 -15.10 -7.25 -1.34
CA MET A 36 -14.00 -7.83 -0.56
C MET A 36 -12.80 -8.31 -1.38
N SER A 37 -12.68 -7.88 -2.65
CA SER A 37 -11.47 -8.10 -3.43
C SER A 37 -10.30 -7.38 -2.76
N GLN A 38 -9.17 -8.07 -2.62
CA GLN A 38 -7.95 -7.55 -2.04
C GLN A 38 -7.09 -6.91 -3.14
N VAL A 39 -6.80 -5.62 -2.99
CA VAL A 39 -6.00 -4.82 -3.93
C VAL A 39 -4.88 -4.10 -3.17
N GLN A 40 -3.77 -3.77 -3.84
CA GLN A 40 -2.66 -3.08 -3.19
C GLN A 40 -2.72 -1.58 -3.46
N ASN A 41 -2.52 -0.81 -2.39
CA ASN A 41 -2.62 0.63 -2.38
C ASN A 41 -1.35 1.24 -1.79
N ILE A 42 -1.11 2.52 -2.09
CA ILE A 42 -0.05 3.34 -1.54
C ILE A 42 -0.64 4.50 -0.75
N ALA A 43 -0.05 4.78 0.41
CA ALA A 43 -0.21 6.04 1.14
C ALA A 43 1.15 6.59 1.58
N TYR A 44 1.21 7.87 1.88
CA TYR A 44 2.42 8.56 2.37
C TYR A 44 2.02 9.63 3.39
N PRO A 45 2.92 10.04 4.30
CA PRO A 45 2.64 11.11 5.26
C PRO A 45 2.26 12.41 4.53
N ALA A 46 1.27 13.12 5.06
CA ALA A 46 0.87 14.43 4.54
C ALA A 46 1.94 15.50 4.81
N ASP A 47 2.69 15.34 5.89
CA ASP A 47 3.75 16.23 6.34
C ASP A 47 4.89 15.41 6.95
N LEU A 48 6.08 15.41 6.32
CA LEU A 48 7.26 14.72 6.83
C LEU A 48 7.97 15.48 7.96
N SER A 49 7.60 16.74 8.21
CA SER A 49 8.12 17.51 9.34
C SER A 49 7.39 17.22 10.65
N ASP A 50 6.20 16.63 10.59
CA ASP A 50 5.48 16.13 11.77
C ASP A 50 6.18 14.88 12.30
N PRO A 51 6.83 14.92 13.47
CA PRO A 51 7.54 13.77 14.02
C PRO A 51 6.62 12.61 14.40
N LEU A 52 5.31 12.85 14.51
CA LEU A 52 4.31 11.84 14.82
C LEU A 52 3.64 11.26 13.56
N LEU A 53 3.84 11.89 12.40
CA LEU A 53 3.25 11.48 11.11
C LEU A 53 1.75 11.18 11.23
N ILE A 54 0.98 12.09 11.83
CA ILE A 54 -0.41 11.84 12.22
C ILE A 54 -1.29 11.68 10.98
N ASN A 55 -1.09 12.54 9.98
CA ASN A 55 -1.92 12.63 8.80
C ASN A 55 -1.27 11.93 7.61
N TRP A 56 -2.07 11.18 6.86
CA TRP A 56 -1.63 10.38 5.71
C TRP A 56 -2.50 10.68 4.50
N VAL A 57 -1.86 10.73 3.33
CA VAL A 57 -2.51 10.91 2.04
C VAL A 57 -2.44 9.61 1.27
N LYS A 58 -3.57 9.18 0.70
CA LYS A 58 -3.62 8.04 -0.22
C LYS A 58 -3.29 8.52 -1.64
N SER A 59 -2.52 7.73 -2.38
CA SER A 59 -2.21 8.03 -3.77
C SER A 59 -3.48 8.06 -4.63
N SER A 60 -3.59 9.04 -5.52
CA SER A 60 -4.66 9.09 -6.53
C SER A 60 -4.56 7.96 -7.56
N ALA A 61 -3.42 7.28 -7.63
CA ALA A 61 -3.20 6.13 -8.52
C ALA A 61 -3.71 4.80 -7.93
N ASN A 62 -4.29 4.80 -6.74
CA ASN A 62 -4.79 3.59 -6.11
C ASN A 62 -6.05 3.03 -6.81
N PRO A 63 -6.18 1.69 -6.89
CA PRO A 63 -5.21 0.69 -6.48
C PRO A 63 -4.07 0.55 -7.50
N ILE A 64 -2.85 0.32 -7.00
CA ILE A 64 -1.66 0.18 -7.84
C ILE A 64 -1.45 -1.24 -8.35
N LEU A 65 -2.01 -2.24 -7.67
CA LEU A 65 -2.01 -3.63 -8.09
C LEU A 65 -3.33 -4.32 -7.75
N VAL A 66 -3.73 -5.24 -8.61
CA VAL A 66 -4.87 -6.13 -8.44
C VAL A 66 -4.40 -7.58 -8.50
N PRO A 67 -5.19 -8.56 -8.02
CA PRO A 67 -4.83 -9.97 -8.09
C PRO A 67 -4.49 -10.37 -9.53
N PRO A 68 -3.34 -10.99 -9.78
CA PRO A 68 -2.96 -11.45 -11.12
C PRO A 68 -3.80 -12.66 -11.55
N PRO A 69 -3.80 -13.02 -12.86
CA PRO A 69 -4.46 -14.23 -13.32
C PRO A 69 -4.00 -15.48 -12.55
N GLY A 70 -4.96 -16.30 -12.11
CA GLY A 70 -4.69 -17.52 -11.35
C GLY A 70 -4.63 -17.35 -9.83
N ILE A 71 -4.69 -16.11 -9.32
CA ILE A 71 -4.79 -15.83 -7.88
C ILE A 71 -6.22 -15.41 -7.53
N GLY A 72 -6.74 -15.96 -6.43
CA GLY A 72 -8.07 -15.65 -5.92
C GLY A 72 -8.19 -14.19 -5.51
N ARG A 73 -9.36 -13.57 -5.73
CA ARG A 73 -9.60 -12.17 -5.37
C ARG A 73 -9.49 -11.89 -3.86
N HIS A 74 -9.55 -12.92 -3.02
CA HIS A 74 -9.44 -12.82 -1.57
C HIS A 74 -8.12 -13.41 -1.03
N ASP A 75 -7.18 -13.72 -1.92
CA ASP A 75 -5.92 -14.41 -1.61
C ASP A 75 -4.71 -13.61 -2.16
N PHE A 76 -4.74 -12.29 -2.02
CA PHE A 76 -3.70 -11.39 -2.54
C PHE A 76 -3.49 -10.19 -1.62
N ARG A 77 -2.65 -10.33 -0.59
CA ARG A 77 -2.57 -9.34 0.51
C ARG A 77 -1.23 -9.33 1.22
N ASP A 78 -1.10 -8.41 2.16
CA ASP A 78 0.02 -8.31 3.10
C ASP A 78 1.35 -7.98 2.39
N PRO A 79 1.44 -6.82 1.71
CA PRO A 79 2.67 -6.41 1.05
C PRO A 79 3.80 -6.22 2.08
N SER A 80 4.99 -6.72 1.76
CA SER A 80 6.19 -6.58 2.58
C SER A 80 6.76 -5.16 2.54
N THR A 81 7.67 -4.83 3.46
CA THR A 81 8.60 -3.71 3.25
C THR A 81 9.37 -3.96 1.95
N ALA A 82 9.46 -2.92 1.12
CA ALA A 82 10.17 -3.00 -0.14
C ALA A 82 11.68 -2.86 0.07
N TRP A 83 12.47 -3.43 -0.83
CA TRP A 83 13.92 -3.30 -0.86
C TRP A 83 14.39 -2.85 -2.24
N LEU A 84 15.43 -2.02 -2.25
CA LEU A 84 16.09 -1.54 -3.46
C LEU A 84 17.11 -2.59 -3.92
N THR A 85 17.05 -2.95 -5.20
CA THR A 85 18.02 -3.87 -5.81
C THR A 85 19.30 -3.14 -6.23
N PRO A 86 20.42 -3.85 -6.45
CA PRO A 86 21.65 -3.25 -6.98
C PRO A 86 21.48 -2.53 -8.32
N ASN A 87 20.45 -2.87 -9.09
CA ASN A 87 20.15 -2.25 -10.39
C ASN A 87 19.27 -0.99 -10.29
N GLY A 88 18.83 -0.61 -9.09
CA GLY A 88 17.96 0.55 -8.87
C GLY A 88 16.46 0.25 -8.92
N ASP A 89 16.05 -1.01 -9.12
CA ASP A 89 14.64 -1.41 -9.08
C ASP A 89 14.19 -1.68 -7.65
N TRP A 90 12.98 -1.22 -7.29
CA TRP A 90 12.32 -1.60 -6.04
C TRP A 90 11.61 -2.95 -6.19
N ARG A 91 11.69 -3.77 -5.13
CA ARG A 91 10.98 -5.05 -5.04
C ARG A 91 10.28 -5.18 -3.69
N PHE A 92 9.17 -5.90 -3.69
CA PHE A 92 8.44 -6.32 -2.48
C PHE A 92 7.73 -7.63 -2.79
N THR A 93 7.28 -8.33 -1.75
CA THR A 93 6.46 -9.54 -1.90
C THR A 93 5.05 -9.29 -1.40
N ILE A 94 4.10 -10.09 -1.89
CA ILE A 94 2.71 -10.12 -1.45
C ILE A 94 2.40 -11.60 -1.16
N GLY A 95 1.67 -11.86 -0.07
CA GLY A 95 1.20 -13.18 0.32
C GLY A 95 0.00 -13.67 -0.49
#